data_AF-A0A7C5JID7-F1
#
_entry.id   AF-A0A7C5JID7-F1
#
_cell.length_a   1.000
_cell.length_b   1.000
_cell.length_c   1.000
_cell.angle_alpha   90.00
_cell.angle_beta   90.00
_cell.angle_gamma   90.00
#
_symmetry.space_group_name_H-M   'P 1'
#
loop_
_entity.id
_entity.type
_entity.pdbx_description
1 polymer ?
#
loop_
_entity_poly.entity_id
_entity_poly.type
_entity_poly.pdbx_seq_one_letter_code
_entity_poly.pdbx_strand_id
1 'polypeptide(L)'
;MKKSMLISGLSVVFVLAMSALAMAAGEGASAAGTSSLVMAASLIAAGIAVGFAGGGCGAGMGSCARGLLEGTARNPEMGGKLTITMFITFALIETFTIYALVIGLIALYANPFL
;
A
#
# COMPACT_ATOMS: atom_id res chain seq x y z
N MET A 1 -16.81 -15.09 14.41
CA MET A 1 -16.67 -13.61 14.43
C MET A 1 -16.89 -13.09 13.02
N LYS A 2 -17.86 -12.19 12.81
CA LYS A 2 -18.12 -11.63 11.47
C LYS A 2 -16.87 -10.85 11.03
N LYS A 3 -16.34 -11.10 9.83
CA LYS A 3 -15.09 -10.49 9.32
C LYS A 3 -15.07 -8.95 9.49
N SER A 4 -16.24 -8.31 9.38
CA SER A 4 -16.44 -6.88 9.64
C SER A 4 -16.06 -6.42 11.06
N MET A 5 -16.27 -7.25 12.08
CA MET A 5 -15.95 -6.94 13.47
C MET A 5 -14.44 -7.07 13.76
N LEU A 6 -13.76 -8.00 13.08
CA LEU A 6 -12.30 -8.13 13.17
C LEU A 6 -11.58 -6.96 12.46
N ILE A 7 -12.08 -6.53 11.31
CA ILE A 7 -11.52 -5.39 10.55
C ILE A 7 -11.70 -4.08 11.33
N SER A 8 -12.89 -3.87 11.92
CA SER A 8 -13.16 -2.71 12.78
C SER A 8 -12.24 -2.69 14.01
N GLY A 9 -12.10 -3.83 14.71
CA GLY A 9 -11.19 -3.93 15.86
C GLY A 9 -9.72 -3.65 15.50
N LEU A 10 -9.23 -4.20 14.38
CA LEU A 10 -7.86 -3.98 13.93
C LEU A 10 -7.61 -2.51 13.53
N SER A 11 -8.60 -1.86 12.90
CA SER A 11 -8.49 -0.44 12.53
C SER A 11 -8.43 0.49 13.75
N VAL A 12 -9.19 0.20 14.81
CA VAL A 12 -9.17 0.98 16.05
C VAL A 12 -7.84 0.82 16.78
N VAL A 13 -7.30 -0.40 16.85
CA VAL A 13 -5.98 -0.68 17.45
C VAL A 13 -4.86 0.03 16.67
N PHE A 14 -4.94 0.03 15.34
CA PHE A 14 -3.96 0.73 14.51
C PHE A 14 -3.98 2.25 14.71
N VAL A 15 -5.17 2.86 14.77
CA VAL A 15 -5.31 4.30 15.04
C VAL A 15 -4.75 4.65 16.42
N LEU A 16 -5.10 3.90 17.46
CA LEU A 16 -4.59 4.15 18.81
C LEU A 16 -3.05 4.00 18.90
N ALA A 17 -2.48 3.03 18.20
CA ALA A 17 -1.02 2.86 18.14
C ALA A 17 -0.32 4.04 17.44
N MET A 18 -0.91 4.58 16.37
CA MET A 18 -0.38 5.76 15.67
C MET A 18 -0.50 7.04 16.51
N SER A 19 -1.59 7.19 17.27
CA SER A 19 -1.77 8.32 18.21
C SER A 19 -0.73 8.33 19.32
N ALA A 20 -0.38 7.16 19.87
CA ALA A 20 0.63 7.04 20.92
C ALA A 20 2.04 7.43 20.40
N LEU A 21 2.35 7.09 19.15
CA LEU A 21 3.62 7.45 18.52
C LEU A 21 3.73 8.98 18.28
N ALA A 22 2.61 9.64 17.95
CA ALA A 22 2.56 11.09 17.81
C ALA A 22 2.78 11.82 19.14
N MET A 23 2.26 11.29 20.26
CA MET A 23 2.39 11.90 21.59
C MET A 23 3.76 11.66 22.26
N ALA A 24 4.58 10.75 21.72
CA ALA A 24 5.94 10.50 22.22
C ALA A 24 6.99 11.47 21.65
N ALA A 25 6.61 12.30 20.66
CA ALA A 25 7.45 13.38 20.14
C ALA A 25 7.46 14.56 21.14
N GLY A 26 8.20 14.42 22.23
CA GLY A 26 8.35 15.46 23.26
C GLY A 26 8.95 16.76 22.70
N GLU A 27 8.50 17.88 23.26
CA GLU A 27 8.73 19.28 22.86
C GLU A 27 10.18 19.80 23.05
N GLY A 28 11.20 18.95 22.90
CA GLY A 28 12.59 19.26 23.25
C GLY A 28 13.62 19.10 22.13
N ALA A 29 13.24 19.18 20.85
CA ALA A 29 14.20 19.02 19.74
C ALA A 29 14.67 20.38 19.19
N SER A 30 15.99 20.63 19.25
CA SER A 30 16.63 21.70 18.50
C SER A 30 16.29 21.59 17.01
N ALA A 31 16.36 22.68 16.24
CA ALA A 31 16.06 22.69 14.81
C ALA A 31 16.84 21.63 13.98
N ALA A 32 18.02 21.21 14.48
CA ALA A 32 18.78 20.10 13.90
C ALA A 32 18.21 18.70 14.25
N GLY A 33 17.63 18.52 15.44
CA GLY A 33 17.00 17.28 15.87
C GLY A 33 15.70 16.97 15.13
N THR A 34 14.87 17.99 14.89
CA THR A 34 13.58 17.83 14.17
C THR A 34 13.79 17.31 12.75
N SER A 35 14.79 17.82 12.04
CA SER A 35 15.12 17.38 10.67
C SER A 35 15.56 15.90 10.60
N SER A 36 16.28 15.42 11.61
CA SER A 36 16.70 14.01 11.69
C SER A 36 15.53 13.05 11.95
N LEU A 37 14.57 13.45 12.78
CA LEU A 37 13.35 12.69 13.04
C LEU A 37 12.45 12.63 11.81
N VAL A 38 12.31 13.75 11.08
CA VAL A 38 11.54 13.81 9.83
C VAL A 38 12.15 12.89 8.76
N MET A 39 13.48 12.88 8.60
CA MET A 39 14.17 11.96 7.69
C MET A 39 13.93 10.49 8.06
N ALA A 40 14.11 10.13 9.33
CA ALA A 40 13.89 8.76 9.81
C ALA A 40 12.44 8.31 9.62
N ALA A 41 11.47 9.16 9.96
CA ALA A 41 10.06 8.89 9.78
C ALA A 41 9.69 8.73 8.29
N SER A 42 10.28 9.54 7.41
CA SER A 42 10.01 9.48 5.97
C SER A 42 10.53 8.19 5.32
N LEU A 43 11.69 7.68 5.76
CA LEU A 43 12.22 6.38 5.33
C LEU A 43 11.30 5.22 5.70
N ILE A 44 10.84 5.21 6.95
CA ILE A 44 9.94 4.17 7.46
C ILE A 44 8.57 4.26 6.76
N ALA A 45 8.02 5.46 6.64
CA ALA A 45 6.73 5.69 5.99
C ALA A 45 6.75 5.26 4.51
N ALA A 46 7.81 5.60 3.76
CA ALA A 46 7.96 5.18 2.37
C ALA A 46 8.03 3.66 2.23
N GLY A 47 8.82 2.98 3.07
CA GLY A 47 8.94 1.52 3.06
C GLY A 47 7.61 0.82 3.38
N ILE A 48 6.90 1.29 4.40
CA ILE A 48 5.60 0.72 4.80
C ILE A 48 4.55 0.95 3.71
N ALA A 49 4.44 2.18 3.19
CA ALA A 49 3.44 2.52 2.18
C ALA A 49 3.58 1.67 0.92
N VAL A 50 4.81 1.57 0.36
CA VAL A 50 5.07 0.78 -0.85
C VAL A 50 4.95 -0.71 -0.57
N GLY A 51 5.45 -1.20 0.57
CA GLY A 51 5.38 -2.61 0.95
C GLY A 51 3.94 -3.11 1.10
N PHE A 52 3.08 -2.35 1.78
CA PHE A 52 1.67 -2.72 1.93
C PHE A 52 0.91 -2.64 0.60
N ALA A 53 1.12 -1.58 -0.19
CA ALA A 53 0.45 -1.43 -1.47
C ALA A 53 0.86 -2.54 -2.45
N GLY A 54 2.15 -2.83 -2.56
CA GLY A 54 2.68 -3.91 -3.40
C GLY A 54 2.19 -5.29 -2.96
N GLY A 55 2.11 -5.54 -1.66
CA GLY A 55 1.54 -6.78 -1.13
C GLY A 55 0.06 -6.98 -1.51
N GLY A 56 -0.75 -5.91 -1.38
CA GLY A 56 -2.16 -5.93 -1.78
C GLY A 56 -2.35 -6.12 -3.29
N CYS A 57 -1.53 -5.42 -4.09
CA CYS A 57 -1.54 -5.54 -5.54
C CYS A 57 -1.19 -6.97 -6.01
N GLY A 58 -0.11 -7.55 -5.47
CA GLY A 58 0.31 -8.91 -5.80
C GLY A 58 -0.77 -9.96 -5.49
N ALA A 59 -1.45 -9.83 -4.36
CA ALA A 59 -2.58 -10.71 -4.01
C ALA A 59 -3.77 -10.56 -4.98
N GLY A 60 -4.08 -9.33 -5.39
CA GLY A 60 -5.13 -9.03 -6.37
C GLY A 60 -4.81 -9.62 -7.74
N MET A 61 -3.60 -9.37 -8.25
CA MET A 61 -3.14 -9.89 -9.54
C MET A 61 -3.13 -11.42 -9.58
N GLY A 62 -2.66 -12.08 -8.52
CA GLY A 62 -2.68 -13.54 -8.42
C GLY A 62 -4.10 -14.11 -8.49
N SER A 63 -5.07 -13.45 -7.85
CA SER A 63 -6.48 -13.87 -7.89
C SER A 63 -7.10 -13.70 -9.29
N CYS A 64 -6.82 -12.58 -9.94
CA CYS A 64 -7.25 -12.32 -11.32
C CYS A 64 -6.62 -13.32 -12.31
N ALA A 65 -5.33 -13.64 -12.16
CA ALA A 65 -4.64 -14.63 -12.99
C ALA A 65 -5.26 -16.03 -12.85
N ARG A 66 -5.62 -16.44 -11.62
CA ARG A 66 -6.34 -17.70 -11.40
C ARG A 66 -7.69 -17.73 -12.11
N GLY A 67 -8.47 -16.64 -12.02
CA GLY A 67 -9.74 -16.52 -12.72
C GLY A 67 -9.60 -16.61 -14.25
N LEU A 68 -8.55 -16.00 -14.81
CA LEU A 68 -8.21 -16.13 -16.23
C LEU A 68 -7.93 -17.59 -16.62
N LEU A 69 -7.07 -18.27 -15.88
CA LEU A 69 -6.67 -19.65 -16.16
C LEU A 69 -7.87 -20.60 -16.08
N GLU A 70 -8.68 -20.50 -15.03
CA GLU A 70 -9.89 -21.31 -14.86
C GLU A 70 -10.95 -21.02 -15.95
N GLY A 71 -11.10 -19.75 -16.34
CA GLY A 71 -11.99 -19.34 -17.43
C GLY A 71 -11.54 -19.87 -18.79
N THR A 72 -10.24 -19.79 -19.07
CA THR A 72 -9.64 -20.27 -20.33
C THR A 72 -9.66 -21.79 -20.41
N ALA A 73 -9.43 -22.50 -19.30
CA ALA A 73 -9.51 -23.96 -19.25
C ALA A 73 -10.93 -24.47 -19.56
N ARG A 74 -11.97 -23.74 -19.13
CA ARG A 74 -13.37 -24.09 -19.42
C ARG A 74 -13.81 -23.70 -20.82
N ASN A 75 -13.33 -22.57 -21.34
CA ASN A 75 -13.69 -22.06 -22.68
C ASN A 75 -12.44 -21.53 -23.39
N PRO A 76 -11.68 -22.39 -24.09
CA PRO A 76 -10.40 -22.02 -24.71
C PRO A 76 -10.56 -20.92 -25.77
N GLU A 77 -11.68 -20.92 -26.50
CA GLU A 77 -11.99 -19.93 -27.53
C GLU A 77 -12.08 -18.50 -26.99
N MET A 78 -12.39 -18.34 -25.69
CA MET A 78 -12.50 -17.04 -25.03
C MET A 78 -11.18 -16.54 -24.45
N GLY A 79 -10.11 -17.34 -24.50
CA GLY A 79 -8.83 -17.04 -23.86
C GLY A 79 -8.26 -15.68 -24.25
N GLY A 80 -8.25 -15.36 -25.56
CA GLY A 80 -7.73 -14.07 -26.05
C GLY A 80 -8.46 -12.85 -25.47
N LYS A 81 -9.80 -12.91 -25.39
CA LYS A 81 -10.62 -11.82 -24.83
C LYS A 81 -10.45 -11.70 -23.31
N LEU A 82 -10.34 -12.82 -22.62
CA LEU A 82 -10.06 -12.87 -21.18
C LEU A 82 -8.69 -12.24 -20.87
N THR A 83 -7.66 -12.53 -21.67
CA THR A 83 -6.31 -11.96 -21.48
C THR A 83 -6.30 -10.44 -21.60
N ILE A 84 -7.01 -9.88 -22.59
CA ILE A 84 -7.14 -8.41 -22.73
C ILE A 84 -7.83 -7.82 -21.49
N THR A 85 -8.91 -8.43 -21.04
CA THR A 85 -9.65 -7.98 -19.84
C THR A 85 -8.80 -8.06 -18.58
N MET A 86 -7.97 -9.10 -18.47
CA MET A 86 -7.02 -9.26 -17.37
C MET A 86 -5.98 -8.14 -17.37
N PHE A 87 -5.38 -7.80 -18.51
CA PHE A 87 -4.39 -6.71 -18.56
C PHE A 87 -4.99 -5.34 -18.22
N ILE A 88 -6.22 -5.06 -18.65
CA ILE A 88 -6.94 -3.85 -18.23
C ILE A 88 -7.12 -3.85 -16.70
N THR A 89 -7.51 -4.98 -16.13
CA THR A 89 -7.67 -5.12 -14.68
C THR A 89 -6.34 -4.95 -13.94
N PHE A 90 -5.26 -5.55 -14.45
CA PHE A 90 -3.92 -5.40 -13.86
C PHE A 90 -3.45 -3.96 -13.89
N ALA A 91 -3.65 -3.25 -15.01
CA ALA A 91 -3.33 -1.84 -15.11
C ALA A 91 -4.05 -1.01 -14.03
N LEU A 92 -5.34 -1.30 -13.77
CA LEU A 92 -6.10 -0.61 -12.72
C LEU A 92 -5.61 -0.95 -11.30
N ILE A 93 -5.35 -2.23 -11.01
CA ILE A 93 -4.85 -2.65 -9.69
C ILE A 93 -3.48 -2.05 -9.41
N GLU A 94 -2.59 -2.02 -10.40
CA GLU A 94 -1.23 -1.48 -10.21
C GLU A 94 -1.18 0.03 -9.99
N THR A 95 -2.21 0.78 -10.39
CA THR A 95 -2.24 2.23 -10.14
C THR A 95 -2.11 2.56 -8.64
N PHE A 96 -2.65 1.72 -7.77
CA PHE A 96 -2.54 1.90 -6.31
C PHE A 96 -1.09 1.75 -5.83
N THR A 97 -0.36 0.76 -6.33
CA THR A 97 1.07 0.58 -6.01
C THR A 97 1.89 1.74 -6.53
N ILE A 98 1.62 2.19 -7.76
CA ILE A 98 2.35 3.31 -8.36
C ILE A 98 2.08 4.60 -7.59
N TYR A 99 0.86 4.86 -7.12
CA TYR A 99 0.60 6.02 -6.26
C TYR A 99 1.37 5.96 -4.94
N ALA A 100 1.41 4.79 -4.28
CA ALA A 100 2.21 4.61 -3.08
C ALA A 100 3.71 4.80 -3.35
N LEU A 101 4.21 4.28 -4.49
CA LEU A 101 5.60 4.47 -4.94
C LEU A 101 5.92 5.94 -5.16
N VAL A 102 5.07 6.68 -5.88
CA VAL A 102 5.27 8.10 -6.15
C VAL A 102 5.30 8.90 -4.85
N ILE A 103 4.37 8.65 -3.93
CA ILE A 103 4.36 9.31 -2.62
C ILE A 103 5.62 8.96 -1.81
N GLY A 104 6.05 7.69 -1.84
CA GLY A 104 7.30 7.26 -1.22
C GLY A 104 8.52 7.97 -1.80
N LEU A 105 8.61 8.09 -3.13
CA LEU A 105 9.70 8.82 -3.80
C LEU A 105 9.69 10.30 -3.43
N ILE A 106 8.52 10.93 -3.34
CA ILE A 106 8.40 12.32 -2.88
C ILE A 106 8.90 12.44 -1.43
N ALA A 107 8.49 11.54 -0.52
CA ALA A 107 8.94 11.57 0.87
C ALA A 107 10.46 11.40 1.03
N LEU A 108 11.11 10.68 0.10
CA LEU A 108 12.55 10.42 0.14
C LEU A 108 13.39 11.48 -0.56
N TYR A 109 12.94 11.98 -1.70
CA TYR A 109 13.76 12.81 -2.61
C TYR A 109 13.25 14.23 -2.81
N ALA A 110 12.00 14.51 -2.45
CA ALA A 110 11.35 15.81 -2.60
C ALA A 110 10.48 16.14 -1.38
N ASN A 111 11.02 15.88 -0.20
CA ASN A 111 10.27 15.94 1.05
C ASN A 111 9.91 17.41 1.38
N PRO A 112 8.62 17.78 1.50
CA PRO A 112 8.23 19.15 1.77
C PRO A 112 8.44 19.59 3.23
N PHE A 113 8.81 18.66 4.12
CA PHE A 113 9.00 18.91 5.56
C PHE A 113 10.47 19.08 5.96
N LEU A 114 11.41 18.92 5.01
CA LEU A 114 12.84 19.16 5.18
C LEU A 114 13.24 20.45 4.46
#